data_AF-A0A6L4YS95-F1
#
_entry.id   AF-A0A6L4YS95-F1
#
_cell.length_a   1.000
_cell.length_b   1.000
_cell.length_c   1.000
_cell.angle_alpha   90.00
_cell.angle_beta   90.00
_cell.angle_gamma   90.00
#
_symmetry.space_group_name_H-M   'P 1'
#
loop_
_entity.id
_entity.type
_entity.pdbx_description
1 polymer ?
#
loop_
_entity_poly.entity_id
_entity_poly.type
_entity_poly.pdbx_seq_one_letter_code
_entity_poly.pdbx_strand_id
1 'polypeptide(L)'
;MGRPLVLFFTSVGFVVTILFNADVDAQGGAYATGVLVLMTSGALAVTLIVWKEGWLTRFKFLFITLVFSYTTILNILERPEGIKIASFFIIITLTTSLVSRALRSTELRTKKVILDDIAQKFIKEAAKQGTVRIMAHRPGGHSYTFKEKEARDIHNIFDDQLIFLEISLGDASEFTDDVLEVQGVKEGKHYILRCESPAVPNAIAALLLHIRDKTHEQPHVYFGWTEGNPITYVLKYLAFGEGDTAPVTREVLRLAEPNPKRRPYVHVG
;
A
#
# COMPACT_ATOMS: atom_id res chain seq x y z
N MET A 1 14.86 16.63 -15.62
CA MET A 1 14.28 16.00 -14.41
C MET A 1 13.76 17.10 -13.50
N GLY A 2 12.44 17.34 -13.49
CA GLY A 2 11.85 18.31 -12.57
C GLY A 2 11.96 17.79 -11.14
N ARG A 3 12.35 18.64 -10.19
CA ARG A 3 12.33 18.31 -8.75
C ARG A 3 10.86 18.22 -8.32
N PRO A 4 10.25 17.02 -8.17
CA PRO A 4 8.80 16.89 -8.00
C PRO A 4 8.31 17.59 -6.74
N LEU A 5 9.17 17.59 -5.71
CA LEU A 5 8.97 18.29 -4.45
C LEU A 5 8.84 19.81 -4.63
N VAL A 6 9.64 20.40 -5.54
CA VAL A 6 9.60 21.85 -5.82
C VAL A 6 8.29 22.19 -6.50
N LEU A 7 7.89 21.44 -7.53
CA LEU A 7 6.61 21.64 -8.21
C LEU A 7 5.42 21.53 -7.24
N PHE A 8 5.47 20.56 -6.31
CA PHE A 8 4.46 20.42 -5.27
C PHE A 8 4.41 21.64 -4.36
N PHE A 9 5.53 22.03 -3.73
CA PHE A 9 5.55 23.19 -2.82
C PHE A 9 5.19 24.50 -3.52
N THR A 10 5.63 24.69 -4.77
CA THR A 10 5.25 25.85 -5.58
C THR A 10 3.74 25.85 -5.84
N SER A 11 3.15 24.72 -6.25
CA SER A 11 1.71 24.62 -6.51
C SER A 11 0.89 24.87 -5.25
N VAL A 12 1.29 24.28 -4.12
CA VAL A 12 0.65 24.51 -2.81
C VAL A 12 0.75 26.00 -2.43
N GLY A 13 1.92 26.62 -2.62
CA GLY A 13 2.12 28.06 -2.38
C GLY A 13 1.18 28.94 -3.20
N PHE A 14 0.97 28.63 -4.48
CA PHE A 14 -0.01 29.33 -5.31
C PHE A 14 -1.44 29.14 -4.79
N VAL A 15 -1.84 27.92 -4.45
CA VAL A 15 -3.20 27.65 -3.95
C VAL A 15 -3.45 28.36 -2.63
N VAL A 16 -2.50 28.35 -1.70
CA VAL A 16 -2.61 29.10 -0.43
C VAL A 16 -2.70 30.60 -0.72
N THR A 17 -1.88 31.14 -1.63
CA THR A 17 -1.94 32.56 -1.99
C THR A 17 -3.32 32.95 -2.53
N ILE A 18 -3.92 32.12 -3.39
CA ILE A 18 -5.26 32.35 -3.95
C ILE A 18 -6.33 32.23 -2.87
N LEU A 19 -6.30 31.18 -2.04
CA LEU A 19 -7.27 30.96 -0.97
C LEU A 19 -7.30 32.10 0.07
N PHE A 20 -6.16 32.74 0.29
CA PHE A 20 -6.00 33.85 1.23
C PHE A 20 -5.98 35.21 0.55
N ASN A 21 -6.28 35.27 -0.75
CA ASN A 21 -6.35 36.49 -1.53
C ASN A 21 -5.10 37.39 -1.39
N ALA A 22 -3.92 36.76 -1.23
CA ALA A 22 -2.65 37.40 -0.93
C ALA A 22 -2.61 38.32 0.31
N ASP A 23 -3.52 38.13 1.28
CA ASP A 23 -3.59 38.93 2.49
C ASP A 23 -2.51 38.52 3.51
N VAL A 24 -1.68 39.48 3.92
CA VAL A 24 -0.54 39.27 4.81
C VAL A 24 -0.97 39.16 6.28
N ASP A 25 -2.03 39.86 6.68
CA ASP A 25 -2.56 39.81 8.04
C ASP A 25 -3.27 38.48 8.32
N ALA A 26 -4.00 37.97 7.33
CA ALA A 26 -4.59 36.63 7.37
C ALA A 26 -3.52 35.53 7.45
N GLN A 27 -2.36 35.74 6.81
CA GLN A 27 -1.22 34.82 6.89
C GLN A 27 -0.43 34.93 8.20
N GLY A 28 -0.35 36.13 8.78
CA GLY A 28 0.28 36.37 10.09
C GLY A 28 -0.35 35.57 11.22
N GLY A 29 -1.69 35.42 11.20
CA GLY A 29 -2.42 34.56 12.15
C GLY A 29 -2.02 33.08 12.05
N ALA A 30 -1.70 32.61 10.84
CA ALA A 30 -1.23 31.24 10.64
C ALA A 30 0.17 30.98 11.19
N TYR A 31 1.07 31.95 11.06
CA TYR A 31 2.40 31.88 11.67
C TYR A 31 2.31 31.79 13.21
N ALA A 32 1.53 32.68 13.83
CA ALA A 32 1.32 32.69 15.28
C ALA A 32 0.74 31.36 15.78
N THR A 33 -0.26 30.82 15.06
CA THR A 33 -0.84 29.50 15.36
C THR A 33 0.21 28.40 15.29
N GLY A 34 1.04 28.37 14.24
CA GLY A 34 2.07 27.35 14.08
C GLY A 34 3.13 27.36 15.19
N VAL A 35 3.62 28.55 15.56
CA VAL A 35 4.61 28.71 16.63
C VAL A 35 4.03 28.32 18.00
N LEU A 36 2.80 28.76 18.30
CA LEU A 36 2.14 28.45 19.56
C LEU A 36 1.89 26.93 19.70
N VAL A 37 1.42 26.26 18.65
CA VAL A 37 1.27 24.80 18.65
C VAL A 37 2.60 24.08 18.87
N LEU A 38 3.69 24.54 18.24
CA LEU A 38 5.04 23.99 18.47
C LEU A 38 5.49 24.17 19.93
N MET A 39 5.29 25.35 20.51
CA MET A 39 5.63 25.63 21.90
C MET A 39 4.79 24.81 22.88
N THR A 40 3.47 24.69 22.65
CA THR A 40 2.58 23.85 23.46
C THR A 40 2.98 22.38 23.38
N SER A 41 3.27 21.86 22.18
CA SER A 41 3.71 20.47 21.99
C SER A 41 5.04 20.19 22.71
N GLY A 42 6.01 21.10 22.60
CA GLY A 42 7.28 21.00 23.31
C GLY A 42 7.10 21.04 24.83
N ALA A 43 6.30 21.97 25.35
CA ALA A 43 6.00 22.05 26.78
C ALA A 43 5.34 20.77 27.31
N LEU A 44 4.37 20.22 26.57
CA LEU A 44 3.72 18.96 26.90
C LEU A 44 4.70 17.78 26.88
N ALA A 45 5.53 17.67 25.84
CA ALA A 45 6.53 16.61 25.72
C ALA A 45 7.51 16.63 26.90
N VAL A 46 8.03 17.81 27.26
CA VAL A 46 8.93 17.95 28.42
C VAL A 46 8.20 17.59 29.72
N THR A 47 6.94 18.01 29.89
CA THR A 47 6.12 17.66 31.06
C THR A 47 5.93 16.15 31.21
N LEU A 48 5.74 15.43 30.10
CA LEU A 48 5.65 13.97 30.08
C LEU A 48 6.99 13.30 30.42
N ILE A 49 8.10 13.84 29.93
CA ILE A 49 9.45 13.33 30.21
C ILE A 49 9.78 13.46 31.70
N VAL A 50 9.54 14.62 32.30
CA VAL A 50 9.85 14.89 33.72
C VAL A 50 8.76 14.38 34.69
N TRP A 51 7.74 13.69 34.19
CA TRP A 51 6.57 13.28 34.99
C TRP A 51 6.92 12.33 36.14
N LYS A 52 7.99 11.54 35.96
CA LYS A 52 8.50 10.60 36.96
C LYS A 52 9.55 11.22 37.90
N GLU A 53 9.88 12.50 37.73
CA GLU A 53 10.83 13.19 38.60
C GLU A 53 10.15 13.72 39.88
N GLY A 54 10.82 14.63 40.59
CA GLY A 54 10.29 15.25 41.80
C GLY A 54 9.07 16.14 41.55
N TRP A 55 8.18 16.18 42.55
CA TRP A 55 6.94 16.98 42.57
C TRP A 55 7.14 18.44 42.10
N LEU A 56 8.20 19.10 42.55
CA LEU A 56 8.50 20.49 42.20
C LEU A 56 8.79 20.68 40.71
N THR A 57 9.56 19.77 40.10
CA THR A 57 9.89 19.83 38.67
C THR A 57 8.64 19.58 37.83
N ARG A 58 7.85 18.56 38.19
CA ARG A 58 6.58 18.25 37.54
C ARG A 58 5.63 19.45 37.55
N PHE A 59 5.48 20.13 38.69
CA PHE A 59 4.57 21.27 38.81
C PHE A 59 5.01 22.45 37.93
N LYS A 60 6.31 22.76 37.87
CA LYS A 60 6.85 23.84 37.02
C LYS A 60 6.53 23.62 35.55
N PHE A 61 6.82 22.43 35.02
CA PHE A 61 6.58 22.13 33.61
C PHE A 61 5.09 21.96 33.28
N LEU A 62 4.30 21.43 34.21
CA LEU A 62 2.84 21.40 34.08
C LEU A 62 2.25 22.81 33.99
N PHE A 63 2.71 23.73 34.83
CA PHE A 63 2.28 25.14 34.77
C PHE A 63 2.60 25.77 33.41
N ILE A 64 3.83 25.58 32.92
CA ILE A 64 4.24 26.09 31.59
C ILE A 64 3.35 25.49 30.49
N THR A 65 3.07 24.20 30.54
CA THR A 65 2.18 23.52 29.59
C THR A 65 0.76 24.09 29.63
N LEU A 66 0.23 24.38 30.82
CA LEU A 66 -1.10 24.98 30.97
C LEU A 66 -1.14 26.40 30.37
N VAL A 67 -0.13 27.23 30.62
CA VAL A 67 -0.03 28.58 30.05
C VAL A 67 0.03 28.53 28.52
N PHE A 68 0.88 27.68 27.95
CA PHE A 68 0.95 27.52 26.50
C PHE A 68 -0.31 26.89 25.92
N SER A 69 -0.97 25.96 26.61
CA SER A 69 -2.23 25.39 26.13
C SER A 69 -3.33 26.44 26.10
N TYR A 70 -3.42 27.26 27.14
CA TYR A 70 -4.40 28.36 27.23
C TYR A 70 -4.19 29.40 26.13
N THR A 71 -2.95 29.87 25.95
CA THR A 71 -2.62 30.85 24.91
C THR A 71 -2.86 30.32 23.50
N THR A 72 -2.52 29.04 23.24
CA THR A 72 -2.84 28.39 21.96
C THR A 72 -4.34 28.30 21.70
N ILE A 73 -5.14 27.94 22.70
CA ILE A 73 -6.60 27.89 22.56
C ILE A 73 -7.16 29.28 22.26
N LEU A 74 -6.75 30.31 23.01
CA LEU A 74 -7.19 31.68 22.75
C LEU A 74 -6.82 32.14 21.33
N ASN A 75 -5.57 31.93 20.93
CA ASN A 75 -5.12 32.31 19.59
C ASN A 75 -5.91 31.59 18.49
N ILE A 76 -6.23 30.31 18.67
CA ILE A 76 -7.06 29.54 17.72
C ILE A 76 -8.47 30.15 17.59
N LEU A 77 -9.06 30.60 18.70
CA LEU A 77 -10.39 31.20 18.71
C LEU A 77 -10.40 32.60 18.09
N GLU A 78 -9.37 33.41 18.36
CA GLU A 78 -9.23 34.76 17.83
C GLU A 78 -8.81 34.79 16.35
N ARG A 79 -7.96 33.83 15.95
CA ARG A 79 -7.32 33.77 14.62
C ARG A 79 -7.49 32.36 14.00
N PRO A 80 -8.70 32.00 13.52
CA PRO A 80 -8.95 30.67 12.96
C PRO A 80 -8.27 30.42 11.60
N GLU A 81 -7.65 31.44 11.01
CA GLU A 81 -6.95 31.36 9.71
C GLU A 81 -5.84 30.30 9.73
N GLY A 82 -5.11 30.20 10.85
CA GLY A 82 -4.02 29.23 11.00
C GLY A 82 -4.48 27.78 10.90
N ILE A 83 -5.61 27.45 11.53
CA ILE A 83 -6.19 26.11 11.41
C ILE A 83 -6.66 25.85 9.98
N LYS A 84 -7.28 26.83 9.31
CA LYS A 84 -7.73 26.67 7.92
C LYS A 84 -6.56 26.32 6.99
N ILE A 85 -5.43 27.03 7.11
CA ILE A 85 -4.21 26.76 6.33
C ILE A 85 -3.67 25.37 6.66
N ALA A 86 -3.53 25.05 7.95
CA ALA A 86 -3.00 23.76 8.39
C ALA A 86 -3.86 22.59 7.89
N SER A 87 -5.19 22.67 8.04
CA SER A 87 -6.12 21.64 7.56
C SER A 87 -6.05 21.48 6.04
N PHE A 88 -6.01 22.57 5.29
CA PHE A 88 -5.82 22.50 3.83
C PHE A 88 -4.50 21.80 3.47
N PHE A 89 -3.40 22.18 4.11
CA PHE A 89 -2.08 21.59 3.88
C PHE A 89 -2.04 20.09 4.24
N ILE A 90 -2.67 19.70 5.35
CA ILE A 90 -2.81 18.30 5.77
C ILE A 90 -3.61 17.52 4.71
N ILE A 91 -4.78 18.02 4.31
CA ILE A 91 -5.63 17.36 3.32
C ILE A 91 -4.89 17.19 2.00
N ILE A 92 -4.31 18.24 1.44
CA ILE A 92 -3.63 18.15 0.14
C ILE A 92 -2.40 17.24 0.20
N THR A 93 -1.65 17.24 1.30
CA THR A 93 -0.49 16.36 1.49
C THR A 93 -0.93 14.91 1.61
N LEU A 94 -1.96 14.63 2.41
CA LEU A 94 -2.53 13.29 2.55
C LEU A 94 -3.11 12.78 1.22
N THR A 95 -3.91 13.60 0.52
CA THR A 95 -4.47 13.26 -0.78
C THR A 95 -3.37 13.02 -1.81
N THR A 96 -2.37 13.89 -1.91
CA THR A 96 -1.25 13.73 -2.85
C THR A 96 -0.44 12.47 -2.53
N SER A 97 -0.17 12.22 -1.25
CA SER A 97 0.48 11.00 -0.79
C SER A 97 -0.32 9.74 -1.15
N LEU A 98 -1.64 9.77 -0.94
CA LEU A 98 -2.53 8.67 -1.28
C LEU A 98 -2.60 8.41 -2.77
N VAL A 99 -2.77 9.46 -3.58
CA VAL A 99 -2.78 9.36 -5.05
C VAL A 99 -1.44 8.85 -5.55
N SER A 100 -0.33 9.39 -5.04
CA SER A 100 1.01 8.93 -5.41
C SER A 100 1.23 7.46 -5.04
N ARG A 101 0.74 7.01 -3.88
CA ARG A 101 0.82 5.60 -3.46
C ARG A 101 -0.06 4.72 -4.33
N ALA A 102 -1.29 5.13 -4.62
CA ALA A 102 -2.21 4.39 -5.48
C ALA A 102 -1.65 4.21 -6.89
N LEU A 103 -1.17 5.29 -7.52
CA LEU A 103 -0.56 5.23 -8.86
C LEU A 103 0.70 4.35 -8.87
N ARG A 104 1.56 4.48 -7.86
CA ARG A 104 2.78 3.67 -7.77
C ARG A 104 2.46 2.19 -7.50
N SER A 105 1.36 1.89 -6.81
CA SER A 105 0.92 0.52 -6.53
C SER A 105 0.38 -0.20 -7.76
N THR A 106 -0.14 0.53 -8.75
CA THR A 106 -0.70 -0.04 -9.99
C THR A 106 0.31 -0.08 -11.15
N GLU A 107 1.47 0.55 -10.99
CA GLU A 107 2.57 0.50 -11.96
C GLU A 107 3.29 -0.86 -11.89
N LEU A 108 3.35 -1.58 -13.01
CA LEU A 108 4.08 -2.84 -13.11
C LEU A 108 5.60 -2.56 -13.17
N ARG A 109 6.26 -2.57 -12.01
CA ARG A 109 7.69 -2.25 -11.90
C ARG A 109 8.61 -3.42 -12.26
N THR A 110 8.15 -4.64 -12.03
CA THR A 110 8.90 -5.86 -12.34
C THR A 110 9.06 -6.01 -13.85
N LYS A 111 10.28 -5.76 -14.34
CA LYS A 111 10.62 -5.88 -15.77
C LYS A 111 10.97 -7.30 -16.18
N LYS A 112 11.49 -8.10 -15.26
CA LYS A 112 11.95 -9.46 -15.53
C LYS A 112 11.49 -10.43 -14.46
N VAL A 113 10.90 -11.54 -14.88
CA VAL A 113 10.60 -12.69 -14.00
C VAL A 113 11.61 -13.78 -14.31
N ILE A 114 12.28 -14.29 -13.28
CA ILE A 114 13.23 -15.39 -13.35
C ILE A 114 12.60 -16.58 -12.63
N LEU A 115 12.43 -17.67 -13.36
CA LEU A 115 11.88 -18.92 -12.85
C LEU A 115 13.01 -19.92 -12.69
N ASP A 116 13.11 -20.56 -11.52
CA ASP A 116 13.99 -21.73 -11.37
C ASP A 116 13.52 -22.91 -12.23
N ASP A 117 14.36 -23.94 -12.33
CA ASP A 117 14.08 -25.10 -13.20
C ASP A 117 12.79 -25.84 -12.80
N ILE A 118 12.46 -25.85 -11.51
CA ILE A 118 11.28 -26.53 -10.97
C ILE A 118 10.00 -25.75 -11.30
N ALA A 119 10.00 -24.44 -11.07
CA ALA A 119 8.91 -23.52 -11.41
C ALA A 119 8.63 -23.54 -12.92
N GLN A 120 9.68 -23.50 -13.74
CA GLN A 120 9.55 -23.64 -15.19
C GLN A 120 8.89 -24.96 -15.57
N LYS A 121 9.25 -26.07 -14.90
CA LYS A 121 8.65 -27.38 -15.16
C LYS A 121 7.16 -27.39 -14.81
N PHE A 122 6.79 -26.87 -13.64
CA PHE A 122 5.38 -26.82 -13.22
C PHE A 122 4.51 -26.02 -14.20
N ILE A 123 4.99 -24.85 -14.62
CA ILE A 123 4.28 -24.00 -15.58
C ILE A 123 4.15 -24.68 -16.95
N LYS A 124 5.23 -25.32 -17.44
CA LYS A 124 5.21 -26.04 -18.72
C LYS A 124 4.27 -27.25 -18.69
N GLU A 125 4.23 -28.00 -17.59
CA GLU A 125 3.33 -29.14 -17.42
C GLU A 125 1.87 -28.70 -17.37
N ALA A 126 1.56 -27.64 -16.62
CA ALA A 126 0.22 -27.06 -16.57
C ALA A 126 -0.22 -26.53 -17.95
N ALA A 127 0.68 -25.85 -18.67
CA ALA A 127 0.37 -25.33 -20.01
C ALA A 127 0.07 -26.44 -21.04
N LYS A 128 0.67 -27.63 -20.90
CA LYS A 128 0.33 -28.78 -21.77
C LYS A 128 -1.08 -29.31 -21.55
N GLN A 129 -1.64 -29.09 -20.37
CA GLN A 129 -3.03 -29.45 -20.04
C GLN A 129 -4.02 -28.37 -20.51
N GLY A 130 -3.53 -27.24 -21.03
CA GLY A 130 -4.31 -26.09 -21.47
C GLY A 130 -4.10 -24.89 -20.56
N THR A 131 -5.12 -24.52 -19.80
CA THR A 131 -5.10 -23.28 -19.01
C THR A 131 -4.22 -23.41 -17.76
N VAL A 132 -3.23 -22.53 -17.62
CA VAL A 132 -2.42 -22.45 -16.39
C VAL A 132 -3.26 -21.80 -15.29
N ARG A 133 -3.59 -22.56 -14.24
CA ARG A 133 -4.39 -22.11 -13.10
C ARG A 133 -3.52 -21.88 -11.87
N ILE A 134 -3.59 -20.67 -11.33
CA ILE A 134 -2.82 -20.22 -10.18
C ILE A 134 -3.77 -19.90 -9.01
N MET A 135 -3.54 -20.48 -7.85
CA MET A 135 -4.28 -20.17 -6.62
C MET A 135 -3.42 -19.30 -5.71
N ALA A 136 -3.85 -18.07 -5.42
CA ALA A 136 -3.16 -17.21 -4.47
C ALA A 136 -3.29 -17.78 -3.05
N HIS A 137 -2.16 -17.97 -2.37
CA HIS A 137 -2.10 -18.52 -1.03
C HIS A 137 -1.25 -17.63 -0.10
N ARG A 138 -1.74 -17.37 1.11
CA ARG A 138 -1.00 -16.61 2.12
C ARG A 138 -0.06 -17.54 2.88
N PRO A 139 1.22 -17.19 3.06
CA PRO A 139 2.13 -17.95 3.91
C PRO A 139 1.55 -18.15 5.32
N GLY A 140 1.57 -19.38 5.83
CA GLY A 140 0.98 -19.73 7.14
C GLY A 140 -0.55 -19.77 7.17
N GLY A 141 -1.20 -19.79 6.01
CA GLY A 141 -2.66 -19.94 5.88
C GLY A 141 -3.16 -21.37 6.15
N HIS A 142 -4.39 -21.64 5.71
CA HIS A 142 -4.99 -22.98 5.78
C HIS A 142 -4.22 -24.02 4.96
N SER A 143 -4.41 -25.30 5.24
CA SER A 143 -3.79 -26.39 4.45
C SER A 143 -4.10 -26.26 2.94
N TYR A 144 -3.09 -26.48 2.09
CA TYR A 144 -3.25 -26.53 0.63
C TYR A 144 -4.38 -27.45 0.19
N THR A 145 -4.54 -28.61 0.85
CA THR A 145 -5.60 -29.58 0.54
C THR A 145 -6.99 -28.98 0.75
N PHE A 146 -7.17 -28.21 1.82
CA PHE A 146 -8.45 -27.56 2.12
C PHE A 146 -8.75 -26.47 1.09
N LYS A 147 -7.76 -25.61 0.81
CA LYS A 147 -7.90 -24.54 -0.18
C LYS A 147 -8.09 -25.05 -1.61
N GLU A 148 -7.45 -26.16 -1.98
CA GLU A 148 -7.67 -26.82 -3.26
C GLU A 148 -9.12 -27.28 -3.38
N LYS A 149 -9.64 -27.97 -2.35
CA LYS A 149 -11.02 -28.47 -2.36
C LYS A 149 -12.03 -27.32 -2.48
N GLU A 150 -11.88 -26.29 -1.65
CA GLU A 150 -12.70 -25.07 -1.68
C GLU A 150 -12.67 -24.42 -3.07
N ALA A 151 -11.49 -24.22 -3.66
CA ALA A 151 -11.36 -23.62 -4.98
C ALA A 151 -11.99 -24.48 -6.09
N ARG A 152 -11.86 -25.82 -6.02
CA ARG A 152 -12.48 -26.74 -6.97
C ARG A 152 -14.01 -26.72 -6.87
N ASP A 153 -14.54 -26.68 -5.65
CA ASP A 153 -15.98 -26.64 -5.37
C ASP A 153 -16.61 -25.30 -5.83
N ILE A 154 -15.93 -24.18 -5.61
CA ILE A 154 -16.44 -22.83 -5.93
C ILE A 154 -16.27 -22.50 -7.42
N HIS A 155 -15.12 -22.84 -8.01
CA HIS A 155 -14.75 -22.42 -9.37
C HIS A 155 -14.93 -23.52 -10.44
N ASN A 156 -15.51 -24.67 -10.09
CA ASN A 156 -15.74 -25.80 -10.99
C ASN A 156 -14.47 -26.21 -11.75
N ILE A 157 -13.36 -26.38 -11.02
CA ILE A 157 -12.05 -26.76 -11.59
C ILE A 157 -11.94 -28.30 -11.58
N PHE A 158 -12.13 -28.92 -12.74
CA PHE A 158 -12.08 -30.38 -12.91
C PHE A 158 -10.74 -30.81 -13.50
N ASP A 159 -10.03 -31.72 -12.83
CA ASP A 159 -8.78 -32.41 -13.25
C ASP A 159 -7.58 -31.57 -13.70
N ASP A 160 -7.71 -30.25 -13.83
CA ASP A 160 -6.60 -29.36 -14.17
C ASP A 160 -5.58 -29.28 -13.02
N GLN A 161 -4.29 -29.20 -13.38
CA GLN A 161 -3.21 -28.92 -12.45
C GLN A 161 -3.36 -27.51 -11.88
N LEU A 162 -3.58 -27.43 -10.57
CA LEU A 162 -3.61 -26.18 -9.81
C LEU A 162 -2.23 -25.91 -9.20
N ILE A 163 -1.69 -24.72 -9.46
CA ILE A 163 -0.42 -24.26 -8.91
C ILE A 163 -0.71 -23.22 -7.84
N PHE A 164 -0.24 -23.43 -6.62
CA PHE A 164 -0.32 -22.43 -5.56
C PHE A 164 0.75 -21.35 -5.76
N LEU A 165 0.42 -20.11 -5.48
CA LEU A 165 1.36 -18.98 -5.48
C LEU A 165 1.41 -18.38 -4.09
N GLU A 166 2.59 -18.46 -3.47
CA GLU A 166 2.89 -17.87 -2.18
C GLU A 166 3.85 -16.71 -2.38
N ILE A 167 3.45 -15.55 -1.86
CA ILE A 167 4.28 -14.35 -1.90
C ILE A 167 4.53 -13.91 -0.46
N SER A 168 5.79 -13.98 -0.05
CA SER A 168 6.23 -13.45 1.23
C SER A 168 6.53 -11.95 1.09
N LEU A 169 6.21 -11.18 2.13
CA LEU A 169 6.57 -9.77 2.19
C LEU A 169 8.07 -9.66 2.47
N GLY A 170 8.80 -9.18 1.47
CA GLY A 170 10.22 -8.87 1.60
C GLY A 170 10.49 -7.44 2.00
N ASP A 171 11.73 -7.17 2.43
CA ASP A 171 12.16 -5.82 2.73
C ASP A 171 12.26 -4.99 1.44
N ALA A 172 11.50 -3.89 1.38
CA ALA A 172 11.56 -2.95 0.26
C ALA A 172 12.95 -2.33 0.06
N SER A 173 13.83 -2.41 1.07
CA SER A 173 15.22 -1.96 1.04
C SER A 173 16.12 -2.82 0.17
N GLU A 174 15.91 -4.14 0.16
CA GLU A 174 16.75 -5.12 -0.54
C GLU A 174 16.17 -5.52 -1.90
N PHE A 175 14.87 -5.28 -2.11
CA PHE A 175 14.20 -5.62 -3.36
C PHE A 175 14.63 -4.69 -4.50
N THR A 176 15.32 -5.25 -5.49
CA THR A 176 15.52 -4.55 -6.76
C THR A 176 14.25 -4.68 -7.57
N ASP A 177 13.49 -3.59 -7.68
CA ASP A 177 12.15 -3.56 -8.30
C ASP A 177 12.05 -4.13 -9.72
N ASP A 178 13.18 -4.33 -10.40
CA ASP A 178 13.27 -4.80 -11.78
C ASP A 178 13.16 -6.33 -11.93
N VAL A 179 13.48 -7.15 -10.91
CA VAL A 179 13.57 -8.61 -11.03
C VAL A 179 12.72 -9.33 -9.97
N LEU A 180 11.85 -10.24 -10.42
CA LEU A 180 11.10 -11.15 -9.56
C LEU A 180 11.64 -12.57 -9.72
N GLU A 181 12.22 -13.10 -8.65
CA GLU A 181 12.69 -14.49 -8.60
C GLU A 181 11.58 -15.40 -8.06
N VAL A 182 11.31 -16.49 -8.77
CA VAL A 182 10.25 -17.43 -8.43
C VAL A 182 10.82 -18.84 -8.35
N GLN A 183 10.63 -19.46 -7.19
CA GLN A 183 11.10 -20.79 -6.87
C GLN A 183 9.95 -21.80 -6.91
N GLY A 184 10.19 -22.96 -7.50
CA GLY A 184 9.24 -24.07 -7.53
C GLY A 184 9.44 -24.99 -6.34
N VAL A 185 8.42 -25.15 -5.50
CA VAL A 185 8.43 -26.08 -4.37
C VAL A 185 7.30 -27.08 -4.51
N LYS A 186 7.58 -28.36 -4.26
CA LYS A 186 6.57 -29.41 -4.21
C LYS A 186 6.36 -29.87 -2.77
N GLU A 187 5.16 -29.67 -2.25
CA GLU A 187 4.77 -30.17 -0.92
C GLU A 187 3.66 -31.21 -1.05
N GLY A 188 4.02 -32.48 -0.82
CA GLY A 188 3.15 -33.62 -1.05
C GLY A 188 2.69 -33.68 -2.52
N LYS A 189 1.38 -33.54 -2.75
CA LYS A 189 0.77 -33.55 -4.08
C LYS A 189 0.64 -32.15 -4.72
N HIS A 190 0.98 -31.08 -4.01
CA HIS A 190 0.72 -29.72 -4.45
C HIS A 190 1.96 -29.09 -5.08
N TYR A 191 1.73 -28.33 -6.15
CA TYR A 191 2.75 -27.53 -6.84
C TYR A 191 2.68 -26.10 -6.33
N ILE A 192 3.79 -25.56 -5.83
CA ILE A 192 3.84 -24.24 -5.22
C ILE A 192 4.91 -23.41 -5.94
N LEU A 193 4.57 -22.18 -6.28
CA LEU A 193 5.49 -21.13 -6.69
C LEU A 193 5.67 -20.18 -5.51
N ARG A 194 6.91 -20.02 -5.05
CA ARG A 194 7.28 -19.10 -3.97
C ARG A 194 8.06 -17.93 -4.53
N CYS A 195 7.70 -16.72 -4.12
CA CYS A 195 8.52 -15.55 -4.37
C CYS A 195 8.43 -14.56 -3.21
N GLU A 196 9.33 -13.60 -3.22
CA GLU A 196 9.38 -12.51 -2.26
C GLU A 196 9.15 -11.20 -3.00
N SER A 197 8.25 -10.36 -2.48
CA SER A 197 7.97 -9.06 -3.08
C SER A 197 7.34 -8.10 -2.07
N PRO A 198 7.78 -6.83 -2.04
CA PRO A 198 7.12 -5.79 -1.24
C PRO A 198 5.74 -5.40 -1.81
N ALA A 199 5.42 -5.81 -3.04
CA ALA A 199 4.16 -5.47 -3.72
C ALA A 199 3.50 -6.72 -4.30
N VAL A 200 2.79 -7.47 -3.45
CA VAL A 200 2.10 -8.73 -3.81
C VAL A 200 1.28 -8.63 -5.10
N PRO A 201 0.40 -7.63 -5.33
CA PRO A 201 -0.37 -7.55 -6.57
C PRO A 201 0.50 -7.42 -7.83
N ASN A 202 1.60 -6.68 -7.75
CA ASN A 202 2.54 -6.49 -8.86
C ASN A 202 3.29 -7.79 -9.18
N ALA A 203 3.74 -8.52 -8.16
CA ALA A 203 4.41 -9.80 -8.36
C ALA A 203 3.48 -10.83 -9.02
N ILE A 204 2.21 -10.90 -8.60
CA ILE A 204 1.20 -11.76 -9.24
C ILE A 204 1.01 -11.34 -10.71
N ALA A 205 0.79 -10.05 -10.97
CA ALA A 205 0.58 -9.56 -12.33
C ALA A 205 1.80 -9.82 -13.24
N ALA A 206 3.01 -9.58 -12.74
CA ALA A 206 4.25 -9.82 -13.47
C ALA A 206 4.41 -11.30 -13.83
N LEU A 207 4.17 -12.19 -12.87
CA LEU A 207 4.23 -13.63 -13.09
C LEU A 207 3.19 -14.09 -14.12
N LEU A 208 1.95 -13.62 -14.03
CA LEU A 208 0.89 -13.97 -14.99
C LEU A 208 1.21 -13.50 -16.41
N LEU A 209 1.71 -12.28 -16.57
CA LEU A 209 2.14 -11.77 -17.87
C LEU A 209 3.34 -12.57 -18.41
N HIS A 210 4.30 -12.91 -17.56
CA HIS A 210 5.44 -13.74 -17.94
C HIS A 210 5.00 -15.13 -18.40
N ILE A 211 4.09 -15.78 -17.67
CA ILE A 211 3.55 -17.09 -18.04
C ILE A 211 2.86 -17.00 -19.40
N ARG A 212 1.97 -16.02 -19.58
CA ARG A 212 1.29 -15.78 -20.86
C ARG A 212 2.27 -15.62 -22.00
N ASP A 213 3.31 -14.81 -21.82
CA ASP A 213 4.28 -14.52 -22.89
C ASP A 213 5.15 -15.73 -23.22
N LYS A 214 5.36 -16.65 -22.26
CA LYS A 214 6.15 -17.87 -22.44
C LYS A 214 5.37 -19.06 -22.97
N THR A 215 4.10 -19.22 -22.56
CA THR A 215 3.27 -20.37 -22.92
C THR A 215 2.29 -20.06 -24.05
N HIS A 216 2.05 -18.77 -24.34
CA HIS A 216 1.01 -18.27 -25.23
C HIS A 216 -0.43 -18.58 -24.78
N GLU A 217 -0.60 -19.13 -23.59
CA GLU A 217 -1.90 -19.38 -22.95
C GLU A 217 -2.31 -18.22 -22.05
N GLN A 218 -3.61 -18.02 -21.83
CA GLN A 218 -4.08 -17.02 -20.85
C GLN A 218 -4.14 -17.65 -19.46
N PRO A 219 -3.26 -17.29 -18.51
CA PRO A 219 -3.31 -17.86 -17.17
C PRO A 219 -4.49 -17.28 -16.38
N HIS A 220 -5.00 -18.10 -15.47
CA HIS A 220 -6.08 -17.74 -14.56
C HIS A 220 -5.52 -17.68 -13.14
N VAL A 221 -5.79 -16.61 -12.41
CA VAL A 221 -5.51 -16.51 -10.98
C VAL A 221 -6.80 -16.51 -10.17
N TYR A 222 -6.81 -17.28 -9.09
CA TYR A 222 -7.93 -17.43 -8.17
C TYR A 222 -7.56 -16.85 -6.81
N PHE A 223 -8.40 -15.96 -6.30
CA PHE A 223 -8.30 -15.36 -4.98
C PHE A 223 -9.46 -15.82 -4.13
N GLY A 224 -9.17 -16.22 -2.89
CA GLY A 224 -10.21 -16.43 -1.88
C GLY A 224 -10.76 -15.09 -1.38
N TRP A 225 -12.05 -15.04 -1.05
CA TRP A 225 -12.59 -13.90 -0.29
C TRP A 225 -11.82 -13.71 1.02
N THR A 226 -11.44 -12.47 1.28
CA THR A 226 -10.94 -12.13 2.61
C THR A 226 -12.14 -11.75 3.47
N GLU A 227 -12.49 -12.58 4.44
CA GLU A 227 -13.54 -12.24 5.41
C GLU A 227 -13.04 -11.13 6.35
N GLY A 228 -13.76 -9.99 6.40
CA GLY A 228 -13.40 -8.86 7.26
C GLY A 228 -14.22 -7.59 7.00
N ASN A 229 -14.03 -6.58 7.86
CA ASN A 229 -14.73 -5.29 7.74
C ASN A 229 -14.06 -4.42 6.64
N PRO A 230 -14.81 -3.92 5.62
CA PRO A 230 -14.30 -3.05 4.56
C PRO A 230 -13.50 -1.83 5.05
N ILE A 231 -13.92 -1.23 6.17
CA ILE A 231 -13.26 -0.06 6.75
C ILE A 231 -11.85 -0.40 7.22
N THR A 232 -11.65 -1.58 7.80
CA THR A 232 -10.34 -2.05 8.27
C THR A 232 -9.36 -2.21 7.11
N TYR A 233 -9.82 -2.62 5.92
CA TYR A 233 -8.98 -2.72 4.73
C TYR A 233 -8.60 -1.35 4.18
N VAL A 234 -9.53 -0.40 4.16
CA VAL A 234 -9.20 0.98 3.80
C VAL A 234 -8.18 1.54 4.78
N LEU A 235 -8.34 1.37 6.09
CA LEU A 235 -7.35 1.82 7.08
C LEU A 235 -5.99 1.11 6.91
N LYS A 236 -5.97 -0.20 6.65
CA LYS A 236 -4.73 -0.93 6.36
C LYS A 236 -4.05 -0.44 5.08
N TYR A 237 -4.81 -0.16 4.04
CA TYR A 237 -4.29 0.46 2.83
C TYR A 237 -3.74 1.87 3.11
N LEU A 238 -4.45 2.68 3.89
CA LEU A 238 -4.01 4.03 4.28
C LEU A 238 -2.72 4.01 5.13
N ALA A 239 -2.59 3.04 6.04
CA ALA A 239 -1.47 2.93 6.98
C ALA A 239 -0.26 2.18 6.40
N PHE A 240 -0.49 1.09 5.66
CA PHE A 240 0.54 0.14 5.23
C PHE A 240 0.62 -0.04 3.70
N GLY A 241 -0.31 0.53 2.92
CA GLY A 241 -0.38 0.32 1.47
C GLY A 241 -0.92 -1.06 1.06
N GLU A 242 -1.32 -1.87 2.05
CA GLU A 242 -1.86 -3.22 1.85
C GLU A 242 -3.39 -3.15 1.69
N GLY A 243 -3.84 -3.19 0.43
CA GLY A 243 -5.26 -3.22 0.07
C GLY A 243 -5.76 -4.62 -0.25
N ASP A 244 -6.96 -4.71 -0.83
CA ASP A 244 -7.47 -5.97 -1.39
C ASP A 244 -6.64 -6.36 -2.62
N THR A 245 -5.94 -7.51 -2.54
CA THR A 245 -4.97 -7.96 -3.55
C THR A 245 -5.62 -8.20 -4.90
N ALA A 246 -6.84 -8.77 -4.93
CA ALA A 246 -7.49 -9.16 -6.17
C ALA A 246 -7.86 -7.98 -7.09
N PRO A 247 -8.57 -6.91 -6.63
CA PRO A 247 -8.89 -5.77 -7.47
C PRO A 247 -7.64 -5.01 -7.91
N VAL A 248 -6.63 -4.88 -7.04
CA VAL A 248 -5.38 -4.21 -7.41
C VAL A 248 -4.63 -5.01 -8.46
N THR A 249 -4.54 -6.34 -8.34
CA THR A 249 -3.92 -7.20 -9.35
C THR A 249 -4.61 -7.06 -10.71
N ARG A 250 -5.95 -7.04 -10.71
CA ARG A 250 -6.74 -6.84 -11.93
C ARG A 250 -6.46 -5.48 -12.58
N GLU A 251 -6.29 -4.43 -11.78
CA GLU A 251 -6.01 -3.08 -12.28
C GLU A 251 -4.59 -2.96 -12.83
N VAL A 252 -3.59 -3.54 -12.16
CA VAL A 252 -2.21 -3.65 -12.68
C VAL A 252 -2.22 -4.34 -14.05
N LEU A 253 -2.90 -5.49 -14.16
CA LEU A 253 -3.04 -6.22 -15.42
C LEU A 253 -3.77 -5.40 -16.49
N ARG A 254 -4.74 -4.55 -16.11
CA ARG A 254 -5.48 -3.68 -17.03
C ARG A 254 -4.60 -2.58 -17.62
N LEU A 255 -3.74 -1.99 -16.80
CA LEU A 255 -2.79 -0.96 -17.25
C LEU A 255 -1.66 -1.56 -18.08
N ALA A 256 -1.15 -2.74 -17.69
CA ALA A 256 -0.05 -3.41 -18.38
C ALA A 256 -0.47 -4.06 -19.71
N GLU A 257 -1.67 -4.66 -19.78
CA GLU A 257 -2.24 -5.21 -21.02
C GLU A 257 -3.62 -4.60 -21.29
N PRO A 258 -3.69 -3.55 -22.14
CA PRO A 258 -4.95 -2.90 -22.49
C PRO A 258 -5.93 -3.82 -23.21
N ASN A 259 -5.45 -4.82 -23.99
CA ASN A 259 -6.31 -5.72 -24.75
C ASN A 259 -6.93 -6.79 -23.84
N PRO A 260 -8.27 -6.80 -23.62
CA PRO A 260 -8.92 -7.77 -22.75
C PRO A 260 -8.73 -9.23 -23.19
N LYS A 261 -8.60 -9.48 -24.51
CA LYS A 261 -8.43 -10.83 -25.06
C LYS A 261 -7.03 -11.42 -24.85
N ARG A 262 -6.06 -10.60 -24.41
CA ARG A 262 -4.70 -11.04 -24.11
C ARG A 262 -4.38 -10.92 -22.62
N ARG A 263 -5.33 -10.44 -21.81
CA ARG A 263 -5.12 -10.23 -20.39
C ARG A 263 -5.31 -11.56 -19.63
N PRO A 264 -4.44 -11.87 -18.65
CA PRO A 264 -4.72 -12.91 -17.67
C PRO A 264 -6.06 -12.71 -16.95
N TYR A 265 -6.74 -13.78 -16.59
CA TYR A 265 -8.03 -13.71 -15.89
C TYR A 265 -7.85 -13.72 -14.38
N VAL A 266 -8.60 -12.85 -13.70
CA VAL A 266 -8.64 -12.75 -12.24
C VAL A 266 -10.01 -13.18 -11.75
N HIS A 267 -10.05 -14.21 -10.92
CA HIS A 267 -11.26 -14.76 -10.30
C HIS A 267 -11.22 -14.51 -8.79
N VAL A 268 -12.38 -14.18 -8.21
CA VAL A 268 -12.55 -14.00 -6.77
C VAL A 268 -13.72 -14.87 -6.34
N GLY A 269 -13.53 -15.70 -5.32
CA GLY A 269 -14.49 -16.72 -4.90
C GLY A 269 -14.31 -17.17 -3.46
#